data_AF-A0A2G8JLJ0-F1
#
_entry.id   AF-A0A2G8JLJ0-F1
#
_cell.length_a   1.000
_cell.length_b   1.000
_cell.length_c   1.000
_cell.angle_alpha   90.00
_cell.angle_beta   90.00
_cell.angle_gamma   90.00
#
_symmetry.space_group_name_H-M   'P 1'
#
loop_
_entity.id
_entity.type
_entity.pdbx_description
1 polymer ?
#
loop_
_entity_poly.entity_id
_entity_poly.type
_entity_poly.pdbx_seq_one_letter_code
_entity_poly.pdbx_strand_id
1 'polypeptide(L)'
;MYEFFYFECHHQTLLLQLIFFPLQFKVWVKPGSEQSFLYGNHVLKSGLARITENTAKYQGVVIHSMSDVPLGFGVAAKTTQECRHTDPLQIVVFHQADIGEYLRHEDSL
;
A
#
# COMPACT_ATOMS: atom_id res chain seq x y z
N MET A 1 -7.94 -21.98 17.49
CA MET A 1 -8.33 -21.62 16.10
C MET A 1 -8.06 -20.15 15.83
N TYR A 2 -8.40 -19.23 16.74
CA TYR A 2 -8.00 -17.81 16.71
C TYR A 2 -6.48 -17.59 16.62
N GLU A 3 -5.71 -18.34 17.39
CA GLU A 3 -4.25 -18.33 17.33
C GLU A 3 -3.69 -18.73 15.95
N PHE A 4 -4.38 -19.58 15.17
CA PHE A 4 -3.84 -20.08 13.90
C PHE A 4 -3.93 -19.04 12.77
N PHE A 5 -4.99 -18.21 12.76
CA PHE A 5 -5.18 -17.15 11.76
C PHE A 5 -4.43 -15.87 12.14
N TYR A 6 -4.35 -15.55 13.44
CA TYR A 6 -3.48 -14.49 13.95
C TYR A 6 -2.01 -14.84 13.67
N PHE A 7 -1.61 -16.11 13.83
CA PHE A 7 -0.27 -16.56 13.51
C PHE A 7 -0.03 -16.58 11.99
N GLU A 8 -0.95 -17.04 11.12
CA GLU A 8 -0.72 -16.95 9.66
C GLU A 8 -0.66 -15.51 9.14
N CYS A 9 -1.55 -14.61 9.58
CA CYS A 9 -1.52 -13.21 9.22
C CYS A 9 -0.25 -12.53 9.77
N HIS A 10 0.04 -12.67 11.07
CA HIS A 10 1.22 -12.04 11.68
C HIS A 10 2.55 -12.68 11.22
N HIS A 11 2.58 -13.96 10.83
CA HIS A 11 3.78 -14.60 10.27
C HIS A 11 4.01 -14.19 8.81
N GLN A 12 2.96 -13.96 8.01
CA GLN A 12 3.09 -13.35 6.68
C GLN A 12 3.49 -11.86 6.77
N THR A 13 2.88 -11.07 7.66
CA THR A 13 3.21 -9.64 7.82
C THR A 13 4.59 -9.42 8.44
N LEU A 14 5.05 -10.28 9.37
CA LEU A 14 6.40 -10.21 9.95
C LEU A 14 7.50 -10.69 8.99
N LEU A 15 7.26 -11.76 8.20
CA LEU A 15 8.19 -12.19 7.16
C LEU A 15 8.32 -11.13 6.07
N LEU A 16 7.22 -10.46 5.70
CA LEU A 16 7.24 -9.30 4.82
C LEU A 16 7.96 -8.12 5.46
N GLN A 17 7.74 -7.79 6.73
CA GLN A 17 8.48 -6.72 7.42
C GLN A 17 9.98 -7.01 7.52
N LEU A 18 10.43 -8.25 7.69
CA LEU A 18 11.86 -8.61 7.79
C LEU A 18 12.58 -8.62 6.44
N ILE A 19 11.92 -9.06 5.36
CA ILE A 19 12.51 -9.11 4.01
C ILE A 19 12.46 -7.72 3.33
N PHE A 20 11.47 -6.90 3.70
CA PHE A 20 11.17 -5.62 3.04
C PHE A 20 11.43 -4.39 3.95
N PHE A 21 12.03 -4.55 5.14
CA PHE A 21 12.53 -3.42 5.94
C PHE A 21 13.53 -2.50 5.17
N PRO A 22 14.32 -2.97 4.18
CA PRO A 22 15.06 -2.07 3.31
C PRO A 22 14.24 -1.61 2.10
N LEU A 23 12.90 -1.57 2.17
CA LEU A 23 12.12 -0.89 1.15
C LEU A 23 12.37 0.60 1.17
N GLN A 24 13.34 0.96 0.34
CA GLN A 24 13.65 2.34 -0.02
C GLN A 24 12.42 3.00 -0.68
N PHE A 25 11.51 2.22 -1.27
CA PHE A 25 10.40 2.71 -2.06
C PHE A 25 9.12 2.88 -1.23
N LYS A 26 8.79 4.14 -0.99
CA LYS A 26 7.64 4.61 -0.24
C LYS A 26 6.74 5.42 -1.16
N VAL A 27 5.44 5.29 -0.92
CA VAL A 27 4.41 6.06 -1.60
C VAL A 27 3.54 6.73 -0.55
N TRP A 28 3.36 8.05 -0.67
CA TRP A 28 2.46 8.81 0.18
C TRP A 28 1.16 9.06 -0.55
N VAL A 29 0.05 8.81 0.13
CA VAL A 29 -1.31 8.98 -0.40
C VAL A 29 -1.94 10.22 0.23
N LYS A 30 -2.74 10.94 -0.56
CA LYS A 30 -3.49 12.11 -0.08
C LYS A 30 -4.63 11.65 0.85
N PRO A 31 -5.02 12.46 1.86
CA PRO A 31 -6.10 12.10 2.80
C PRO A 31 -7.40 11.65 2.13
N GLY A 32 -7.79 12.28 1.01
CA GLY A 32 -9.00 11.91 0.26
C GLY A 32 -8.95 10.54 -0.42
N SER A 33 -7.78 9.91 -0.51
CA SER A 33 -7.59 8.57 -1.10
C SER A 33 -7.10 7.53 -0.10
N GLU A 34 -6.75 7.92 1.13
CA GLU A 34 -6.37 6.99 2.20
C GLU A 34 -7.51 6.05 2.53
N GLN A 35 -8.71 6.60 2.75
CA GLN A 35 -9.89 5.80 3.06
C GLN A 35 -10.23 4.82 1.93
N SER A 36 -10.05 5.25 0.67
CA SER A 36 -10.25 4.38 -0.49
C SER A 36 -9.30 3.19 -0.48
N PHE A 37 -8.02 3.43 -0.16
CA PHE A 37 -7.00 2.39 -0.04
C PHE A 37 -7.32 1.40 1.09
N LEU A 38 -7.72 1.89 2.27
CA LEU A 38 -8.13 1.05 3.42
C LEU A 38 -9.40 0.22 3.16
N TYR A 39 -10.16 0.54 2.11
CA TYR A 39 -11.28 -0.27 1.65
C TYR A 39 -10.89 -1.26 0.54
N GLY A 40 -9.59 -1.48 0.30
CA GLY A 40 -9.07 -2.44 -0.67
C GLY A 40 -8.97 -1.90 -2.10
N ASN A 41 -9.14 -0.59 -2.32
CA ASN A 41 -9.03 -0.01 -3.66
C ASN A 41 -7.58 0.31 -4.03
N HIS A 42 -7.30 0.32 -5.33
CA HIS A 42 -6.02 0.74 -5.88
C HIS A 42 -5.80 2.24 -5.74
N VAL A 43 -4.52 2.66 -5.66
CA VAL A 43 -4.18 4.08 -5.61
C VAL A 43 -4.17 4.63 -7.02
N LEU A 44 -5.00 5.65 -7.24
CA LEU A 44 -5.03 6.42 -8.48
C LEU A 44 -4.00 7.55 -8.46
N LYS A 45 -3.61 8.03 -9.63
CA LYS A 45 -2.67 9.16 -9.75
C LYS A 45 -3.18 10.42 -9.06
N SER A 46 -4.49 10.66 -9.07
CA SER A 46 -5.14 11.77 -8.36
C SER A 46 -4.89 11.72 -6.85
N GLY A 47 -4.85 10.51 -6.28
CA GLY A 47 -4.60 10.22 -4.87
C GLY A 47 -3.13 10.14 -4.48
N LEU A 48 -2.21 10.15 -5.44
CA LEU A 48 -0.77 10.13 -5.18
C LEU A 48 -0.29 11.50 -4.68
N ALA A 49 0.35 11.53 -3.51
CA ALA A 49 1.01 12.73 -2.99
C ALA A 49 2.50 12.74 -3.34
N ARG A 50 3.23 11.70 -2.93
CA ARG A 50 4.69 11.57 -3.16
C ARG A 50 5.02 10.11 -3.47
N ILE A 51 6.10 9.90 -4.22
CA ILE A 51 6.64 8.58 -4.55
C ILE A 51 8.17 8.67 -4.51
N THR A 52 8.84 7.65 -3.97
CA THR A 52 10.30 7.61 -4.01
C THR A 52 10.81 7.60 -5.45
N GLU A 53 11.90 8.33 -5.69
CA GLU A 53 12.60 8.31 -6.97
C GLU A 53 13.15 6.91 -7.31
N ASN A 54 13.37 6.64 -8.59
CA ASN A 54 13.86 5.35 -9.09
C ASN A 54 12.98 4.13 -8.75
N THR A 55 11.70 4.36 -8.44
CA THR A 55 10.73 3.28 -8.32
C THR A 55 10.48 2.68 -9.71
N ALA A 56 10.93 1.44 -9.90
CA ALA A 56 10.68 0.67 -11.11
C ALA A 56 9.21 0.22 -11.20
N LYS A 57 8.78 -0.12 -12.41
CA LYS A 57 7.47 -0.73 -12.63
C LYS A 57 7.42 -2.12 -11.97
N TYR A 58 6.30 -2.44 -11.35
CA TYR A 58 6.07 -3.67 -10.59
C TYR A 58 6.96 -3.85 -9.37
N GLN A 59 7.62 -2.77 -8.91
CA GLN A 59 8.35 -2.76 -7.65
C GLN A 59 7.37 -2.77 -6.48
N GLY A 60 7.65 -3.58 -5.46
CA GLY A 60 6.92 -3.51 -4.19
C GLY A 60 7.16 -2.17 -3.49
N VAL A 61 6.11 -1.56 -2.98
CA VAL A 61 6.13 -0.26 -2.31
C VAL A 61 5.31 -0.30 -1.01
N VAL A 62 5.74 0.49 -0.03
CA VAL A 62 4.98 0.70 1.20
C VAL A 62 4.15 1.97 1.09
N ILE A 63 2.84 1.84 1.29
CA ILE A 63 1.90 2.96 1.26
C ILE A 63 1.86 3.62 2.63
N HIS A 64 2.07 4.93 2.65
CA HIS A 64 2.02 5.78 3.84
C HIS A 64 0.94 6.85 3.69
N SER A 65 0.41 7.26 4.83
CA SER A 65 -0.35 8.49 4.99
C SER A 65 0.54 9.72 4.82
N MET A 66 -0.05 10.89 4.59
CA MET A 66 0.65 12.18 4.67
C MET A 66 1.31 12.44 6.05
N SER A 67 0.85 11.75 7.09
CA SER A 67 1.40 11.81 8.45
C SER A 67 2.50 10.77 8.72
N ASP A 68 3.08 10.17 7.67
CA ASP A 68 4.11 9.12 7.76
C ASP A 68 3.66 7.84 8.50
N VAL A 69 2.35 7.60 8.59
CA VAL A 69 1.79 6.36 9.14
C VAL A 69 1.73 5.30 8.05
N PRO A 70 2.26 4.07 8.26
CA PRO A 70 2.14 2.99 7.28
C PRO A 70 0.71 2.48 7.21
N LEU A 71 0.12 2.51 6.01
CA LEU A 71 -1.26 2.07 5.75
C LEU A 71 -1.33 0.65 5.18
N GLY A 72 -0.27 0.21 4.49
CA GLY A 72 -0.24 -1.11 3.86
C GLY A 72 0.83 -1.25 2.79
N PHE A 73 0.65 -2.28 1.96
CA PHE A 73 1.58 -2.69 0.91
C PHE A 73 0.90 -2.70 -0.45
N GLY A 74 1.72 -2.44 -1.47
CA GLY A 74 1.27 -2.46 -2.84
C GLY A 74 2.41 -2.63 -3.81
N VAL A 75 2.07 -2.64 -5.09
CA VAL A 75 3.01 -2.79 -6.20
C VAL A 75 2.87 -1.60 -7.13
N ALA A 76 3.96 -0.94 -7.46
CA ALA A 76 3.96 0.19 -8.38
C ALA A 76 3.48 -0.26 -9.78
N ALA A 77 2.39 0.32 -10.28
CA ALA A 77 1.88 0.02 -11.61
C ALA A 77 2.69 0.69 -12.73
N LYS A 78 3.44 1.75 -12.38
CA LYS A 78 4.18 2.62 -13.30
C LYS A 78 5.50 3.04 -12.71
N THR A 79 6.44 3.44 -13.57
CA THR A 79 7.71 4.03 -13.12
C THR A 79 7.50 5.44 -12.57
N THR A 80 8.46 5.96 -11.80
CA THR A 80 8.38 7.32 -11.24
C THR A 80 8.24 8.40 -12.33
N GLN A 81 8.87 8.19 -13.49
CA GLN A 81 8.81 9.12 -14.62
C GLN A 81 7.45 9.06 -15.33
N GLU A 82 6.90 7.86 -15.51
CA GLU A 82 5.55 7.67 -16.09
C GLU A 82 4.46 8.27 -15.18
N CYS A 83 4.63 8.15 -13.86
CA CYS A 83 3.73 8.74 -12.89
C CYS A 83 3.61 10.28 -13.01
N ARG A 84 4.56 10.98 -13.64
CA ARG A 84 4.49 12.45 -13.83
C ARG A 84 3.60 12.86 -14.99
N HIS A 85 3.50 12.03 -16.03
CA HIS A 85 2.78 12.33 -17.27
C HIS A 85 1.48 11.52 -17.43
N THR A 86 1.14 10.74 -16.43
CA THR A 86 -0.03 9.87 -16.42
C THR A 86 -1.29 10.64 -16.06
N ASP A 87 -2.41 10.27 -16.69
CA ASP A 87 -3.74 10.81 -16.39
C ASP A 87 -4.16 10.59 -14.91
N PRO A 88 -4.82 11.56 -14.25
CA PRO A 88 -5.23 11.47 -12.86
C PRO A 88 -6.06 10.22 -12.49
N LEU A 89 -6.81 9.65 -13.42
CA LEU A 89 -7.69 8.51 -13.17
C LEU A 89 -6.99 7.16 -13.32
N GLN A 90 -5.73 7.16 -13.75
CA GLN A 90 -4.97 5.93 -13.95
C GLN A 90 -4.40 5.41 -12.63
N ILE A 91 -4.35 4.09 -12.52
CA ILE A 91 -3.76 3.40 -11.37
C ILE A 91 -2.24 3.61 -11.38
N VAL A 92 -1.70 3.99 -10.22
CA VAL A 92 -0.26 4.15 -10.00
C VAL A 92 0.30 3.10 -9.04
N VAL A 93 -0.51 2.59 -8.12
CA VAL A 93 -0.13 1.50 -7.22
C VAL A 93 -1.28 0.51 -7.11
N PHE A 94 -0.96 -0.76 -7.37
CA PHE A 94 -1.85 -1.88 -7.11
C PHE A 94 -1.87 -2.16 -5.62
N HIS A 95 -3.09 -2.21 -5.09
CA HIS A 95 -3.35 -2.64 -3.72
C HIS A 95 -2.94 -4.11 -3.55
N GLN A 96 -2.27 -4.45 -2.45
CA GLN A 96 -1.95 -5.85 -2.11
C GLN A 96 -2.45 -6.20 -0.71
N ALA A 97 -2.13 -5.38 0.28
CA ALA A 97 -2.56 -5.57 1.66
C ALA A 97 -2.73 -4.21 2.34
N ASP A 98 -3.71 -4.09 3.22
CA ASP A 98 -3.99 -2.88 3.99
C ASP A 98 -4.37 -3.21 5.43
N ILE A 99 -4.12 -2.26 6.33
CA ILE A 99 -4.46 -2.43 7.76
C ILE A 99 -5.97 -2.45 8.02
N GLY A 100 -6.79 -1.95 7.08
CA GLY A 100 -8.25 -1.98 7.18
C GLY A 100 -8.83 -3.37 7.01
N GLU A 101 -8.06 -4.35 6.54
CA GLU A 101 -8.45 -5.77 6.55
C GLU A 101 -8.74 -6.26 7.98
N TYR A 102 -7.95 -5.83 8.96
CA TYR A 102 -8.19 -6.15 10.36
C TYR A 102 -9.55 -5.65 10.86
N LEU A 103 -9.92 -4.41 10.51
CA LEU A 103 -11.18 -3.79 10.95
C LEU A 103 -12.41 -4.35 10.23
N ARG A 104 -12.27 -4.85 9.00
CA ARG A 104 -13.37 -5.41 8.20
C ARG A 104 -13.74 -6.83 8.62
N HIS A 105 -12.81 -7.57 9.20
CA HIS A 105 -13.03 -8.95 9.63
C HIS A 105 -13.56 -9.09 11.06
N GLU A 106 -13.78 -7.99 11.79
CA GLU A 106 -14.42 -8.04 13.12
C GLU A 106 -15.90 -8.48 13.06
N ASP A 107 -16.65 -8.11 12.01
CA ASP A 107 -18.07 -8.47 11.86
C ASP A 107 -18.32 -9.92 11.41
N SER A 108 -17.25 -10.66 11.07
CA SER A 108 -17.34 -12.05 10.58
C SER A 108 -17.07 -13.10 11.67
N LEU A 109 -16.87 -12.67 12.92
CA LEU A 109 -16.54 -13.49 14.09
C LEU A 109 -17.70 -13.57 15.07
#